data_AF-E3BKF8-F1
#
_entry.id   AF-E3BKF8-F1
#
_cell.length_a   1.000
_cell.length_b   1.000
_cell.length_c   1.000
_cell.angle_alpha   90.00
_cell.angle_beta   90.00
_cell.angle_gamma   90.00
#
_symmetry.space_group_name_H-M   'P 1'
#
loop_
_entity.id
_entity.type
_entity.pdbx_description
1 polymer ?
#
loop_
_entity_poly.entity_id
_entity_poly.type
_entity_poly.pdbx_seq_one_letter_code
_entity_poly.pdbx_strand_id
1 'polypeptide(L)'
;MTILIDGAFGGDNPNARDNSPGHWARTKLSPDIDWKFHHIIPWDMLRDTWQALLMCQWWKETEFYMRALGVNVNAFDVQLVTIERLKSKLLTHKDREEIYSKLSWPSWNIVEGPADRDDEGGTDLDIFHYGLTNNERKRMADIHALHDAMSSFLEKFRRQDLENARIQNRYQTESQYDPHTGAPEGVIHTRLKLSQALDKMKSYRNSPLIAFREEMWTVTLEPKKSKKGNFWERKPRYIKAIGPTPNI
;
A
#
# COMPACT_ATOMS: atom_id res chain seq x y z
N MET A 1 -7.59 6.01 12.50
CA MET A 1 -6.13 5.88 12.68
C MET A 1 -5.50 7.23 12.40
N THR A 2 -4.44 7.61 13.10
CA THR A 2 -3.69 8.85 12.86
C THR A 2 -2.19 8.60 13.03
N ILE A 3 -1.37 9.48 12.46
CA ILE A 3 0.06 9.57 12.74
C ILE A 3 0.26 10.55 13.92
N LEU A 4 1.09 10.18 14.90
CA LEU A 4 1.45 10.98 16.07
C LEU A 4 2.63 11.94 15.76
N ILE A 5 3.01 12.81 16.70
CA ILE A 5 4.06 13.83 16.48
C ILE A 5 5.45 13.24 16.17
N ASP A 6 5.67 11.99 16.54
CA ASP A 6 6.88 11.20 16.31
C ASP A 6 6.76 10.23 15.14
N GLY A 7 5.64 10.25 14.41
CA GLY A 7 5.41 9.39 13.26
C GLY A 7 4.74 8.05 13.58
N ALA A 8 4.62 7.64 14.84
CA ALA A 8 3.96 6.38 15.19
C ALA A 8 2.45 6.41 14.90
N PHE A 9 1.84 5.24 14.74
CA PHE A 9 0.39 5.13 14.61
C PHE A 9 -0.34 5.21 15.96
N GLY A 10 -1.49 5.89 15.96
CA GLY A 10 -2.47 5.92 17.06
C GLY A 10 -3.93 5.83 16.57
N GLY A 11 -4.88 5.88 17.51
CA GLY A 11 -6.33 5.84 17.27
C GLY A 11 -6.99 4.46 17.38
N ASP A 12 -8.33 4.45 17.36
CA ASP A 12 -9.17 3.30 17.77
C ASP A 12 -9.33 2.19 16.73
N ASN A 13 -9.12 2.49 15.45
CA ASN A 13 -9.32 1.52 14.37
C ASN A 13 -7.99 1.22 13.67
N PRO A 14 -7.37 0.05 13.92
CA PRO A 14 -6.08 -0.31 13.34
C PRO A 14 -6.12 -0.50 11.82
N ASN A 15 -7.27 -0.87 11.27
CA ASN A 15 -7.39 -1.11 9.84
C ASN A 15 -8.13 0.03 9.15
N ALA A 16 -8.42 1.13 9.86
CA ALA A 16 -8.88 2.35 9.22
C ALA A 16 -7.79 2.85 8.28
N ARG A 17 -8.24 3.21 7.08
CA ARG A 17 -7.49 3.91 6.04
C ARG A 17 -8.33 5.10 5.58
N ASP A 18 -7.70 6.08 4.96
CA ASP A 18 -8.46 7.17 4.33
C ASP A 18 -9.36 6.64 3.20
N ASN A 19 -10.42 7.38 2.89
CA ASN A 19 -11.16 7.15 1.65
C ASN A 19 -10.25 7.46 0.45
N SER A 20 -10.47 6.77 -0.68
CA SER A 20 -9.77 7.10 -1.92
C SER A 20 -10.01 8.56 -2.29
N PRO A 21 -8.97 9.36 -2.59
CA PRO A 21 -9.09 10.71 -3.11
C PRO A 21 -10.12 10.84 -4.23
N GLY A 22 -11.01 11.83 -4.13
CA GLY A 22 -12.14 11.98 -5.06
C GLY A 22 -11.73 12.20 -6.52
N HIS A 23 -10.54 12.75 -6.77
CA HIS A 23 -10.02 12.95 -8.13
C HIS A 23 -9.56 11.66 -8.82
N TRP A 24 -9.53 10.52 -8.12
CA TRP A 24 -9.33 9.23 -8.75
C TRP A 24 -10.61 8.62 -9.28
N ALA A 25 -11.79 8.98 -8.74
CA ALA A 25 -13.07 8.45 -9.21
C ALA A 25 -13.25 8.65 -10.72
N ARG A 26 -13.54 7.57 -11.46
CA ARG A 26 -13.85 7.63 -12.88
C ARG A 26 -15.33 7.74 -13.16
N THR A 27 -15.64 8.25 -14.36
CA THR A 27 -16.96 8.27 -14.97
C THR A 27 -17.46 6.84 -15.22
N LYS A 28 -18.75 6.59 -14.93
CA LYS A 28 -19.45 5.31 -15.10
C LYS A 28 -19.08 4.64 -16.44
N LEU A 29 -18.55 3.41 -16.38
CA LEU A 29 -18.25 2.59 -17.56
C LEU A 29 -19.46 1.71 -17.91
N SER A 30 -19.60 1.31 -19.18
CA SER A 30 -20.61 0.36 -19.65
C SER A 30 -19.96 -1.02 -19.89
N PRO A 31 -20.52 -2.14 -19.39
CA PRO A 31 -21.75 -2.26 -18.60
C PRO A 31 -21.61 -1.70 -17.19
N ASP A 32 -22.75 -1.47 -16.55
CA ASP A 32 -22.96 -0.72 -15.29
C ASP A 32 -22.31 -1.36 -14.04
N ILE A 33 -21.04 -1.78 -14.11
CA ILE A 33 -20.24 -2.38 -13.04
C ILE A 33 -19.75 -1.24 -12.15
N ASP A 34 -19.97 -1.35 -10.85
CA ASP A 34 -19.36 -0.43 -9.89
C ASP A 34 -17.85 -0.71 -9.92
N TRP A 35 -17.05 0.33 -10.16
CA TRP A 35 -15.59 0.26 -10.14
C TRP A 35 -15.07 0.94 -8.87
N LYS A 36 -14.07 0.36 -8.24
CA LYS A 36 -13.38 0.89 -7.05
C LYS A 36 -11.87 0.83 -7.23
N PHE A 37 -11.17 1.66 -6.46
CA PHE A 37 -9.72 1.58 -6.33
C PHE A 37 -9.33 0.54 -5.30
N HIS A 38 -8.37 -0.30 -5.67
CA HIS A 38 -7.83 -1.36 -4.85
C HIS A 38 -6.33 -1.16 -4.66
N HIS A 39 -5.80 -1.64 -3.53
CA HIS A 39 -4.36 -1.68 -3.34
C HIS A 39 -3.75 -2.86 -4.06
N ILE A 40 -2.53 -2.68 -4.56
CA ILE A 40 -1.73 -3.80 -5.03
C ILE A 40 -1.05 -4.52 -3.85
N ILE A 41 -0.32 -3.75 -3.04
CA ILE A 41 0.29 -4.19 -1.78
C ILE A 41 -0.70 -3.92 -0.63
N PRO A 42 -0.93 -4.90 0.26
CA PRO A 42 -1.81 -4.75 1.42
C PRO A 42 -1.53 -3.51 2.28
N TRP A 43 -2.59 -2.88 2.78
CA TRP A 43 -2.49 -1.69 3.65
C TRP A 43 -1.71 -1.97 4.94
N ASP A 44 -1.97 -3.11 5.57
CA ASP A 44 -1.29 -3.54 6.80
C ASP A 44 0.21 -3.69 6.59
N MET A 45 0.65 -4.23 5.45
CA MET A 45 2.08 -4.32 5.11
C MET A 45 2.72 -2.93 4.96
N LEU A 46 2.05 -1.99 4.29
CA LEU A 46 2.57 -0.62 4.13
C LEU A 46 2.70 0.10 5.49
N ARG A 47 1.67 -0.05 6.32
CA ARG A 47 1.57 0.50 7.67
C ARG A 47 2.63 -0.10 8.59
N ASP A 48 2.75 -1.42 8.61
CA ASP A 48 3.65 -2.14 9.51
C ASP A 48 5.11 -1.93 9.10
N THR A 49 5.39 -1.82 7.80
CA THR A 49 6.73 -1.45 7.31
C THR A 49 7.11 -0.05 7.79
N TRP A 50 6.19 0.92 7.73
CA TRP A 50 6.43 2.27 8.28
C TRP A 50 6.77 2.20 9.78
N GLN A 51 5.94 1.51 10.56
CA GLN A 51 6.15 1.39 12.00
C GLN A 51 7.49 0.71 12.32
N ALA A 52 7.84 -0.37 11.63
CA ALA A 52 9.10 -1.10 11.81
C ALA A 52 10.34 -0.25 11.43
N LEU A 53 10.24 0.58 10.39
CA LEU A 53 11.32 1.51 10.01
C LEU A 53 11.57 2.56 11.11
N LEU A 54 10.52 3.09 11.73
CA LEU A 54 10.63 4.01 12.87
C LEU A 54 11.25 3.32 14.09
N MET A 55 10.82 2.10 14.39
CA MET A 55 11.38 1.31 15.50
C MET A 55 12.89 1.07 15.32
N CYS A 56 13.33 0.81 14.09
CA CYS A 56 14.74 0.60 13.79
C CYS A 56 15.55 1.90 13.70
N GLN A 57 14.91 3.06 13.69
CA GLN A 57 15.53 4.36 13.40
C GLN A 57 16.31 4.35 12.07
N TRP A 58 15.81 3.64 11.06
CA TRP A 58 16.46 3.52 9.76
C TRP A 58 16.12 4.69 8.85
N TRP A 59 16.59 5.88 9.23
CA TRP A 59 16.16 7.14 8.63
C TRP A 59 16.39 7.24 7.12
N LYS A 60 17.46 6.62 6.60
CA LYS A 60 17.72 6.59 5.15
C LYS A 60 16.65 5.78 4.41
N GLU A 61 16.29 4.61 4.94
CA GLU A 61 15.23 3.77 4.42
C GLU A 61 13.86 4.41 4.59
N THR A 62 13.61 5.10 5.72
CA THR A 62 12.40 5.90 5.94
C THR A 62 12.27 7.01 4.89
N GLU A 63 13.35 7.71 4.57
CA GLU A 63 13.36 8.71 3.48
C GLU A 63 13.03 8.05 2.12
N PHE A 64 13.67 6.93 1.81
CA PHE A 64 13.38 6.19 0.57
C PHE A 64 11.94 5.71 0.52
N TYR A 65 11.37 5.31 1.65
CA TYR A 65 9.99 4.88 1.78
C TYR A 65 9.02 6.04 1.55
N MET A 66 9.17 7.16 2.26
CA MET A 66 8.39 8.38 2.05
C MET A 66 8.39 8.81 0.59
N ARG A 67 9.57 8.77 -0.03
CA ARG A 67 9.77 9.11 -1.44
C ARG A 67 9.13 8.11 -2.40
N ALA A 68 9.19 6.81 -2.11
CA ALA A 68 8.47 5.81 -2.86
C ALA A 68 6.96 6.08 -2.80
N LEU A 69 6.40 6.29 -1.60
CA LEU A 69 4.98 6.59 -1.38
C LEU A 69 4.52 7.90 -2.04
N GLY A 70 5.44 8.84 -2.26
CA GLY A 70 5.14 10.14 -2.86
C GLY A 70 4.92 11.27 -1.86
N VAL A 71 5.34 11.12 -0.61
CA VAL A 71 5.27 12.14 0.45
C VAL A 71 6.12 13.35 0.05
N ASN A 72 5.47 14.52 -0.12
CA ASN A 72 6.12 15.79 -0.48
C ASN A 72 7.02 15.71 -1.74
N VAL A 73 6.69 14.79 -2.65
CA VAL A 73 7.61 14.40 -3.75
C VAL A 73 7.91 15.51 -4.76
N ASN A 74 7.03 16.51 -4.87
CA ASN A 74 7.18 17.67 -5.75
C ASN A 74 8.01 18.80 -5.14
N ALA A 75 8.46 18.66 -3.89
CA ALA A 75 9.28 19.63 -3.20
C ALA A 75 10.31 18.90 -2.34
N PHE A 76 11.45 18.55 -2.96
CA PHE A 76 12.50 17.76 -2.31
C PHE A 76 12.97 18.37 -0.97
N ASP A 77 13.12 19.69 -0.92
CA ASP A 77 13.48 20.40 0.30
C ASP A 77 12.42 20.24 1.41
N VAL A 78 11.13 20.18 1.04
CA VAL A 78 10.03 19.95 1.99
C VAL A 78 10.08 18.52 2.53
N GLN A 79 10.37 17.53 1.69
CA GLN A 79 10.55 16.15 2.15
C GLN A 79 11.72 16.05 3.15
N LEU A 80 12.85 16.72 2.87
CA LEU A 80 13.99 16.77 3.78
C LEU A 80 13.62 17.44 5.11
N VAL A 81 12.85 18.51 5.09
CA VAL A 81 12.35 19.14 6.32
C VAL A 81 11.42 18.20 7.10
N THR A 82 10.54 17.46 6.42
CA THR A 82 9.65 16.49 7.07
C THR A 82 10.43 15.36 7.73
N ILE A 83 11.47 14.81 7.09
CA ILE A 83 12.29 13.75 7.70
C ILE A 83 13.08 14.28 8.91
N GLU A 84 13.60 15.52 8.87
CA GLU A 84 14.28 16.11 10.04
C GLU A 84 13.32 16.37 11.21
N ARG A 85 12.08 16.81 10.92
CA ARG A 85 11.03 16.91 11.93
C ARG A 85 10.63 15.55 12.49
N LEU A 86 10.56 14.51 11.65
CA LEU A 86 10.28 13.15 12.09
C LEU A 86 11.35 12.66 13.07
N LYS A 87 12.63 12.78 12.71
CA LYS A 87 13.78 12.43 13.57
C LYS A 87 13.74 13.17 14.90
N SER A 88 13.29 14.42 14.87
CA SER A 88 13.21 15.29 16.06
C SER A 88 11.90 15.16 16.83
N LYS A 89 10.96 14.31 16.39
CA LYS A 89 9.59 14.17 16.95
C LYS A 89 8.78 15.48 16.96
N LEU A 90 8.94 16.28 15.92
CA LEU A 90 8.30 17.59 15.75
C LEU A 90 7.44 17.65 14.48
N LEU A 91 6.80 16.54 14.10
CA LEU A 91 5.90 16.55 12.94
C LEU A 91 4.74 17.52 13.16
N THR A 92 4.51 18.38 12.18
CA THR A 92 3.33 19.25 12.19
C THR A 92 2.07 18.46 11.87
N HIS A 93 0.88 19.03 12.09
CA HIS A 93 -0.37 18.39 11.65
C HIS A 93 -0.36 18.06 10.16
N LYS A 94 0.09 19.01 9.32
CA LYS A 94 0.19 18.83 7.87
C LYS A 94 1.15 17.71 7.48
N ASP A 95 2.29 17.59 8.16
CA ASP A 95 3.24 16.49 7.91
C ASP A 95 2.58 15.12 8.16
N ARG A 96 1.83 15.02 9.27
CA ARG A 96 1.14 13.78 9.69
C ARG A 96 0.04 13.40 8.72
N GLU A 97 -0.76 14.36 8.26
CA GLU A 97 -1.80 14.14 7.25
C GLU A 97 -1.21 13.71 5.89
N GLU A 98 -0.16 14.37 5.43
CA GLU A 98 0.50 14.01 4.16
C GLU A 98 1.08 12.59 4.24
N ILE A 99 1.82 12.26 5.31
CA ILE A 99 2.37 10.91 5.50
C ILE A 99 1.25 9.87 5.52
N TYR A 100 0.21 10.10 6.32
CA TYR A 100 -0.90 9.16 6.45
C TYR A 100 -1.66 8.95 5.14
N SER A 101 -1.91 10.03 4.40
CA SER A 101 -2.59 9.98 3.10
C SER A 101 -1.78 9.19 2.08
N LYS A 102 -0.45 9.40 2.00
CA LYS A 102 0.41 8.68 1.06
C LYS A 102 0.72 7.24 1.46
N LEU A 103 0.71 6.94 2.76
CA LEU A 103 0.71 5.56 3.24
C LEU A 103 -0.59 4.86 2.85
N SER A 104 -1.73 5.49 3.13
CA SER A 104 -3.05 4.93 2.82
C SER A 104 -3.23 4.73 1.33
N TRP A 105 -2.74 5.66 0.50
CA TRP A 105 -2.95 5.61 -0.94
C TRP A 105 -1.71 6.06 -1.74
N PRO A 106 -0.70 5.17 -1.89
CA PRO A 106 0.43 5.44 -2.76
C PRO A 106 0.01 5.34 -4.23
N SER A 107 0.28 6.35 -5.05
CA SER A 107 -0.19 6.39 -6.45
C SER A 107 0.24 5.19 -7.31
N TRP A 108 1.40 4.60 -7.03
CA TRP A 108 1.90 3.41 -7.73
C TRP A 108 1.26 2.11 -7.23
N ASN A 109 0.65 2.12 -6.04
CA ASN A 109 0.09 0.96 -5.35
C ASN A 109 -1.43 0.87 -5.51
N ILE A 110 -1.96 1.33 -6.65
CA ILE A 110 -3.39 1.47 -6.87
C ILE A 110 -3.73 0.94 -8.25
N VAL A 111 -4.76 0.11 -8.29
CA VAL A 111 -5.41 -0.36 -9.51
C VAL A 111 -6.89 -0.01 -9.45
N GLU A 112 -7.49 0.30 -10.60
CA GLU A 112 -8.95 0.32 -10.74
C GLU A 112 -9.44 -1.12 -10.93
N GLY A 113 -10.59 -1.49 -10.37
CA GLY A 113 -11.14 -2.84 -10.50
C GLY A 113 -12.61 -2.91 -10.10
N PRO A 114 -13.30 -4.04 -10.32
CA PRO A 114 -14.70 -4.18 -9.91
C PRO A 114 -14.88 -4.00 -8.40
N ALA A 115 -15.98 -3.37 -7.99
CA ALA A 115 -16.30 -3.01 -6.62
C ALA A 115 -16.71 -4.17 -5.73
N ASP A 116 -17.14 -5.26 -6.35
CA ASP A 116 -17.75 -6.44 -5.70
C ASP A 116 -16.69 -7.47 -5.27
N ARG A 117 -15.43 -7.05 -5.10
CA ARG A 117 -14.41 -7.90 -4.52
C ARG A 117 -14.58 -7.91 -3.00
N ASP A 118 -14.70 -9.10 -2.42
CA ASP A 118 -14.75 -9.32 -0.96
C ASP A 118 -13.45 -8.93 -0.23
N ASP A 119 -12.38 -8.61 -0.98
CA ASP A 119 -11.06 -8.25 -0.47
C ASP A 119 -10.80 -6.74 -0.51
N GLU A 120 -11.78 -5.90 -0.16
CA GLU A 120 -11.57 -4.45 -0.03
C GLU A 120 -10.37 -4.14 0.89
N GLY A 121 -9.19 -3.95 0.29
CA GLY A 121 -7.92 -3.73 0.99
C GLY A 121 -6.97 -4.92 1.11
N GLY A 122 -7.31 -6.07 0.50
CA GLY A 122 -6.49 -7.26 0.19
C GLY A 122 -5.39 -7.58 1.18
N THR A 123 -5.52 -8.68 1.93
CA THR A 123 -4.40 -9.20 2.74
C THR A 123 -3.26 -9.76 1.88
N ASP A 124 -3.54 -9.97 0.58
CA ASP A 124 -2.64 -10.59 -0.37
C ASP A 124 -2.18 -9.58 -1.42
N LEU A 125 -1.02 -9.87 -2.02
CA LEU A 125 -0.48 -9.09 -3.15
C LEU A 125 -1.30 -9.35 -4.41
N ASP A 126 -1.83 -8.27 -5.01
CA ASP A 126 -2.51 -8.32 -6.31
C ASP A 126 -1.49 -8.34 -7.47
N ILE A 127 -1.35 -9.49 -8.14
CA ILE A 127 -0.40 -9.64 -9.26
C ILE A 127 -1.14 -9.75 -10.59
N PHE A 128 -0.84 -8.85 -11.53
CA PHE A 128 -1.26 -8.97 -12.93
C PHE A 128 -0.16 -9.59 -13.78
N HIS A 129 -0.52 -10.55 -14.62
CA HIS A 129 0.41 -11.21 -15.55
C HIS A 129 0.16 -10.87 -17.03
N TYR A 130 -1.05 -10.41 -17.35
CA TYR A 130 -1.51 -10.16 -18.72
C TYR A 130 -1.98 -8.71 -18.87
N GLY A 131 -2.24 -8.27 -20.10
CA GLY A 131 -2.69 -6.90 -20.40
C GLY A 131 -1.66 -5.81 -20.19
N LEU A 132 -0.65 -5.99 -19.33
CA LEU A 132 0.33 -4.95 -18.99
C LEU A 132 1.14 -4.49 -20.22
N THR A 133 1.25 -3.17 -20.39
CA THR A 133 2.30 -2.57 -21.24
C THR A 133 3.67 -2.90 -20.66
N ASN A 134 4.74 -2.69 -21.45
CA ASN A 134 6.11 -2.91 -20.97
C ASN A 134 6.44 -2.11 -19.70
N ASN A 135 5.95 -0.87 -19.60
CA ASN A 135 6.16 -0.01 -18.43
C ASN A 135 5.39 -0.52 -17.20
N GLU A 136 4.16 -0.99 -17.37
CA GLU A 136 3.38 -1.53 -16.26
C GLU A 136 3.89 -2.91 -15.84
N ARG A 137 4.40 -3.72 -16.77
CA ARG A 137 5.08 -4.98 -16.46
C ARG A 137 6.32 -4.76 -15.62
N LYS A 138 7.14 -3.77 -16.00
CA LYS A 138 8.30 -3.38 -15.21
C LYS A 138 7.88 -2.87 -13.82
N ARG A 139 6.83 -2.04 -13.76
CA ARG A 139 6.28 -1.55 -12.49
C ARG A 139 5.78 -2.67 -11.60
N MET A 140 5.03 -3.62 -12.15
CA MET A 140 4.52 -4.79 -11.43
C MET A 140 5.66 -5.65 -10.87
N ALA A 141 6.72 -5.86 -11.66
CA ALA A 141 7.92 -6.56 -11.19
C ALA A 141 8.63 -5.81 -10.04
N ASP A 142 8.74 -4.48 -10.14
CA ASP A 142 9.36 -3.66 -9.09
C ASP A 142 8.47 -3.60 -7.81
N ILE A 143 7.15 -3.56 -7.95
CA ILE A 143 6.18 -3.64 -6.84
C ILE A 143 6.25 -5.01 -6.14
N HIS A 144 6.31 -6.10 -6.91
CA HIS A 144 6.46 -7.45 -6.36
C HIS A 144 7.80 -7.58 -5.59
N ALA A 145 8.89 -7.06 -6.13
CA ALA A 145 10.18 -7.03 -5.44
C ALA A 145 10.14 -6.20 -4.15
N LEU A 146 9.38 -5.09 -4.13
CA LEU A 146 9.13 -4.31 -2.92
C LEU A 146 8.32 -5.11 -1.90
N HIS A 147 7.24 -5.75 -2.31
CA HIS A 147 6.42 -6.60 -1.45
C HIS A 147 7.27 -7.70 -0.78
N ASP A 148 8.10 -8.42 -1.55
CA ASP A 148 8.95 -9.48 -1.01
C ASP A 148 9.99 -8.95 -0.01
N ALA A 149 10.55 -7.76 -0.29
CA ALA A 149 11.50 -7.11 0.60
C ALA A 149 10.83 -6.64 1.90
N MET A 150 9.60 -6.11 1.83
CA MET A 150 8.82 -5.74 3.01
C MET A 150 8.40 -6.97 3.82
N SER A 151 7.93 -8.03 3.17
CA SER A 151 7.61 -9.30 3.83
C SER A 151 8.83 -9.86 4.57
N SER A 152 9.97 -9.98 3.88
CA SER A 152 11.24 -10.45 4.48
C SER A 152 11.70 -9.58 5.66
N PHE A 153 11.47 -8.27 5.57
CA PHE A 153 11.80 -7.33 6.65
C PHE A 153 10.88 -7.52 7.84
N LEU A 154 9.56 -7.58 7.61
CA LEU A 154 8.54 -7.72 8.64
C LEU A 154 8.56 -9.09 9.33
N GLU A 155 9.01 -10.15 8.66
CA GLU A 155 9.24 -11.47 9.27
C GLU A 155 10.21 -11.43 10.45
N LYS A 156 11.08 -10.41 10.53
CA LYS A 156 12.01 -10.22 11.66
C LYS A 156 11.35 -9.60 12.89
N PHE A 157 10.15 -9.06 12.73
CA PHE A 157 9.39 -8.44 13.81
C PHE A 157 8.30 -9.39 14.28
N ARG A 158 8.09 -9.46 15.59
CA ARG A 158 6.89 -10.12 16.10
C ARG A 158 5.71 -9.22 15.79
N ARG A 159 4.74 -9.72 15.01
CA ARG A 159 3.49 -8.98 14.71
C ARG A 159 2.82 -8.42 15.97
N GLN A 160 2.91 -9.15 17.08
CA GLN A 160 2.38 -8.71 18.36
C GLN A 160 3.09 -7.46 18.91
N ASP A 161 4.38 -7.27 18.67
CA ASP A 161 5.12 -6.09 19.13
C ASP A 161 4.65 -4.84 18.36
N LEU A 162 4.42 -4.98 17.06
CA LEU A 162 3.85 -3.93 16.21
C LEU A 162 2.42 -3.57 16.64
N GLU A 163 1.60 -4.58 16.95
CA GLU A 163 0.22 -4.35 17.39
C GLU A 163 0.15 -3.76 18.81
N ASN A 164 1.00 -4.23 19.73
CA ASN A 164 1.07 -3.70 21.09
C ASN A 164 1.47 -2.22 21.11
N ALA A 165 2.46 -1.83 20.30
CA ALA A 165 2.87 -0.43 20.17
C ALA A 165 1.68 0.46 19.79
N ARG A 166 0.80 -0.03 18.91
CA ARG A 166 -0.38 0.72 18.46
C ARG A 166 -1.47 0.79 19.52
N ILE A 167 -1.74 -0.32 20.20
CA ILE A 167 -2.71 -0.37 21.30
C ILE A 167 -2.31 0.60 22.42
N GLN A 168 -1.03 0.64 22.78
CA GLN A 168 -0.50 1.57 23.78
C GLN A 168 -0.74 3.03 23.37
N ASN A 169 -0.61 3.35 22.08
CA ASN A 169 -0.69 4.70 21.54
C ASN A 169 -2.11 5.19 21.22
N ARG A 170 -3.16 4.42 21.51
CA ARG A 170 -4.54 4.66 21.05
C ARG A 170 -5.07 6.08 21.29
N TYR A 171 -4.79 6.66 22.46
CA TYR A 171 -5.31 7.98 22.89
C TYR A 171 -4.22 9.01 23.10
N GLN A 172 -3.03 8.79 22.55
CA GLN A 172 -1.87 9.59 22.86
C GLN A 172 -1.56 10.60 21.76
N THR A 173 -0.87 11.67 22.13
CA THR A 173 -0.36 12.67 21.19
C THR A 173 1.10 12.40 20.78
N GLU A 174 1.82 11.60 21.57
CA GLU A 174 3.16 11.07 21.33
C GLU A 174 3.16 9.56 21.64
N SER A 175 4.03 8.78 21.02
CA SER A 175 4.18 7.36 21.31
C SER A 175 4.75 7.13 22.70
N GLN A 176 4.12 6.24 23.47
CA GLN A 176 4.69 5.68 24.70
C GLN A 176 5.60 4.47 24.43
N TYR A 177 5.52 3.89 23.23
CA TYR A 177 6.38 2.79 22.83
C TYR A 177 7.83 3.27 22.70
N ASP A 178 8.71 2.72 23.53
CA ASP A 178 10.16 2.92 23.45
C ASP A 178 10.79 1.84 22.53
N PRO A 179 11.36 2.22 21.37
CA PRO A 179 11.98 1.29 20.44
C PRO A 179 13.32 0.67 20.92
N HIS A 180 13.72 0.84 22.19
CA HIS A 180 15.00 0.44 22.79
C HIS A 180 15.35 -1.08 22.85
N THR A 181 14.98 -1.87 21.85
CA THR A 181 15.79 -3.06 21.50
C THR A 181 16.54 -2.90 20.18
N GLY A 182 16.27 -1.83 19.42
CA GLY A 182 16.88 -1.61 18.11
C GLY A 182 16.35 -2.59 17.06
N ALA A 183 16.97 -2.59 15.90
CA ALA A 183 16.59 -3.49 14.82
C ALA A 183 16.89 -4.95 15.23
N PRO A 184 15.99 -5.93 14.99
CA PRO A 184 16.20 -7.32 15.37
C PRO A 184 17.55 -7.89 14.86
N GLU A 185 18.14 -8.86 15.55
CA GLU A 185 19.36 -9.50 15.06
C GLU A 185 19.20 -10.09 13.65
N GLY A 186 20.23 -9.96 12.81
CA GLY A 186 20.24 -10.50 11.45
C GLY A 186 19.40 -9.73 10.41
N VAL A 187 18.82 -8.58 10.79
CA VAL A 187 17.97 -7.75 9.91
C VAL A 187 18.77 -6.94 8.87
N ILE A 188 20.11 -6.90 8.93
CA ILE A 188 20.94 -6.09 8.02
C ILE A 188 20.75 -6.52 6.55
N HIS A 189 20.61 -7.82 6.30
CA HIS A 189 20.39 -8.31 4.93
C HIS A 189 19.02 -7.90 4.39
N THR A 190 18.00 -7.95 5.25
CA THR A 190 16.64 -7.53 4.86
C THR A 190 16.55 -6.01 4.70
N ARG A 191 17.31 -5.24 5.48
CA ARG A 191 17.53 -3.79 5.26
C ARG A 191 18.05 -3.50 3.87
N LEU A 192 19.11 -4.18 3.44
CA LEU A 192 19.74 -3.91 2.15
C LEU A 192 18.77 -4.22 1.00
N LYS A 193 18.05 -5.35 1.06
CA LYS A 193 17.02 -5.69 0.08
C LYS A 193 15.91 -4.65 0.02
N LEU A 194 15.40 -4.22 1.18
CA LEU A 194 14.38 -3.19 1.26
C LEU A 194 14.88 -1.87 0.67
N SER A 195 16.08 -1.44 1.04
CA SER A 195 16.71 -0.22 0.52
C SER A 195 16.82 -0.23 -1.00
N GLN A 196 17.24 -1.35 -1.60
CA GLN A 196 17.33 -1.52 -3.05
C GLN A 196 15.97 -1.52 -3.74
N ALA A 197 14.97 -2.19 -3.16
CA ALA A 197 13.61 -2.20 -3.71
C ALA A 197 12.99 -0.80 -3.69
N LEU A 198 13.15 -0.07 -2.58
CA LEU A 198 12.65 1.30 -2.45
C LEU A 198 13.32 2.28 -3.41
N ASP A 199 14.61 2.08 -3.71
CA ASP A 199 15.31 2.90 -4.69
C ASP A 199 14.69 2.78 -6.09
N LYS A 200 14.34 1.56 -6.51
CA LYS A 200 13.68 1.30 -7.81
C LYS A 200 12.30 1.95 -7.91
N MET A 201 11.55 2.02 -6.81
CA MET A 201 10.21 2.60 -6.81
C MET A 201 10.19 4.10 -7.08
N LYS A 202 11.31 4.81 -6.86
CA LYS A 202 11.44 6.25 -7.12
C LYS A 202 11.15 6.63 -8.58
N SER A 203 11.22 5.69 -9.51
CA SER A 203 10.91 5.92 -10.93
C SER A 203 9.41 6.12 -11.22
N TYR A 204 8.51 5.76 -10.30
CA TYR A 204 7.06 5.75 -10.56
C TYR A 204 6.28 6.96 -10.02
N ARG A 205 6.97 7.99 -9.50
CA ARG A 205 6.36 9.11 -8.75
C ARG A 205 5.25 9.86 -9.47
N ASN A 206 5.29 9.92 -10.80
CA ASN A 206 4.28 10.57 -11.65
C ASN A 206 3.66 9.61 -12.67
N SER A 207 3.85 8.31 -12.44
CA SER A 207 3.28 7.32 -13.32
C SER A 207 1.75 7.27 -13.14
N PRO A 208 0.98 7.19 -14.25
CA PRO A 208 -0.46 7.02 -14.15
C PRO A 208 -0.78 5.70 -13.44
N LEU A 209 -1.94 5.64 -12.79
CA LEU A 209 -2.48 4.41 -12.20
C LEU A 209 -2.43 3.25 -13.21
N ILE A 210 -2.26 2.02 -12.72
CA ILE A 210 -2.47 0.86 -13.58
C ILE A 210 -3.99 0.78 -13.78
N ALA A 211 -4.46 1.13 -14.97
CA ALA A 211 -5.87 1.07 -15.28
C ALA A 211 -6.30 -0.40 -15.38
N PHE A 212 -7.52 -0.69 -14.91
CA PHE A 212 -8.14 -1.97 -15.19
C PHE A 212 -8.19 -2.20 -16.69
N ARG A 213 -7.85 -3.41 -17.11
CA ARG A 213 -8.19 -3.91 -18.44
C ARG A 213 -8.72 -5.32 -18.32
N GLU A 214 -9.74 -5.63 -19.11
CA GLU A 214 -10.48 -6.89 -19.03
C GLU A 214 -9.55 -8.09 -19.21
N GLU A 215 -8.51 -7.99 -20.02
CA GLU A 215 -7.54 -9.08 -20.21
C GLU A 215 -6.63 -9.35 -18.99
N MET A 216 -6.61 -8.47 -17.99
CA MET A 216 -5.92 -8.72 -16.73
C MET A 216 -6.70 -9.65 -15.80
N TRP A 217 -8.00 -9.82 -16.05
CA TRP A 217 -8.95 -10.44 -15.13
C TRP A 217 -10.13 -11.09 -15.86
N THR A 218 -10.38 -12.39 -15.67
CA THR A 218 -11.60 -12.99 -16.22
C THR A 218 -12.78 -12.85 -15.25
N VAL A 219 -13.86 -12.20 -15.69
CA VAL A 219 -15.15 -12.16 -14.99
C VAL A 219 -16.09 -13.17 -15.64
N THR A 220 -16.54 -14.18 -14.89
CA THR A 220 -17.56 -15.11 -15.39
C THR A 220 -18.93 -14.68 -14.92
N LEU A 221 -19.82 -14.24 -15.82
CA LEU A 221 -21.22 -13.97 -15.51
C LEU A 221 -22.01 -15.29 -15.54
N GLU A 222 -22.30 -15.88 -14.37
CA GLU A 222 -23.13 -17.08 -14.29
C GLU A 222 -24.63 -16.69 -14.33
N PRO A 223 -25.43 -17.16 -15.31
CA PRO A 223 -26.86 -16.92 -15.31
C PRO A 223 -27.51 -17.70 -14.17
N LYS A 224 -28.14 -16.98 -13.24
CA LYS A 224 -28.92 -17.59 -12.17
C LYS A 224 -30.39 -17.23 -12.33
N LYS A 225 -31.22 -18.21 -12.65
CA LYS A 225 -32.68 -18.03 -12.70
C LYS A 225 -33.20 -17.72 -11.29
N SER A 226 -33.66 -16.49 -11.07
CA SER A 226 -34.46 -16.11 -9.92
C SER A 226 -35.93 -16.49 -10.15
N LYS A 227 -36.64 -16.91 -9.09
CA LYS A 227 -38.09 -17.19 -9.15
C LYS A 227 -38.95 -15.95 -9.46
N LYS A 228 -38.39 -14.74 -9.44
CA LYS A 228 -39.10 -13.46 -9.65
C LYS A 228 -38.77 -12.76 -10.97
N GLY A 229 -38.08 -13.42 -11.90
CA GLY A 229 -37.78 -12.87 -13.23
C GLY A 229 -36.36 -13.17 -13.71
N ASN A 230 -36.11 -12.94 -15.00
CA ASN A 230 -34.78 -13.06 -15.60
C ASN A 230 -33.92 -11.84 -15.18
N PHE A 231 -33.31 -11.90 -13.99
CA PHE A 231 -32.26 -10.98 -13.60
C PHE A 231 -30.91 -11.68 -13.71
N TRP A 232 -29.94 -10.97 -14.28
CA TRP A 232 -28.54 -11.41 -14.30
C TRP A 232 -27.94 -11.13 -12.92
N GLU A 233 -27.79 -12.15 -12.08
CA GLU A 233 -26.94 -12.03 -10.88
C GLU A 233 -25.49 -11.89 -11.37
N ARG A 234 -24.90 -10.71 -11.21
CA ARG A 234 -23.47 -10.54 -11.35
C ARG A 234 -22.83 -11.23 -10.16
N LYS A 235 -22.38 -12.47 -10.36
CA LYS A 235 -21.51 -13.15 -9.41
C LYS A 235 -20.10 -13.07 -9.96
N PRO A 236 -19.28 -12.11 -9.52
CA PRO A 236 -17.90 -12.08 -9.93
C PRO A 236 -17.22 -13.35 -9.39
N ARG A 237 -16.82 -14.24 -10.29
CA ARG A 237 -15.77 -15.23 -9.99
C ARG A 237 -14.53 -14.80 -10.74
N TYR A 238 -13.53 -14.37 -9.97
CA TYR A 238 -12.21 -14.04 -10.48
C TYR A 238 -11.44 -15.35 -10.66
N ILE A 239 -11.23 -15.76 -11.90
CA ILE A 239 -10.27 -16.82 -12.21
C ILE A 239 -9.01 -16.09 -12.69
N LYS A 240 -7.87 -16.36 -12.03
CA LYS A 240 -6.55 -15.92 -12.50
C LYS A 240 -6.48 -16.28 -13.99
N ALA A 241 -6.28 -15.28 -14.86
CA ALA A 241 -6.24 -15.53 -16.30
C ALA A 241 -5.24 -16.65 -16.56
N ILE A 242 -5.73 -17.82 -16.98
CA ILE A 242 -4.87 -18.90 -17.47
C ILE A 242 -4.57 -18.52 -18.92
N GLY A 243 -3.76 -17.48 -19.10
CA GLY A 243 -3.31 -17.08 -20.42
C GLY A 243 -2.26 -18.06 -20.94
N PRO A 244 -2.13 -18.21 -22.26
CA PRO A 244 -1.13 -19.10 -22.83
C PRO A 244 0.26 -18.68 -22.36
N THR A 245 1.09 -19.64 -21.99
CA THR A 245 2.51 -19.43 -21.70
C THR A 245 3.12 -18.64 -22.87
N PRO A 246 3.74 -17.47 -22.65
CA PRO A 246 4.46 -16.80 -23.72
C PRO A 246 5.58 -17.72 -24.18
N ASN A 247 5.60 -18.08 -25.46
CA ASN A 247 6.76 -18.74 -26.04
C ASN A 247 7.96 -17.78 -25.91
N ILE A 248 9.02 -18.30 -25.29
CA ILE A 248 10.32 -17.64 -25.10
C ILE A 248 10.96 -17.37 -26.46
#